data_AF-A0A2G5V996-F1
#
_entry.id   AF-A0A2G5V996-F1
#
_cell.length_a   1.000
_cell.length_b   1.000
_cell.length_c   1.000
_cell.angle_alpha   90.00
_cell.angle_beta   90.00
_cell.angle_gamma   90.00
#
_symmetry.space_group_name_H-M   'P 1'
#
loop_
_entity.id
_entity.type
_entity.pdbx_description
1 polymer ?
#
loop_
_entity_poly.entity_id
_entity_poly.type
_entity_poly.pdbx_seq_one_letter_code
_entity_poly.pdbx_strand_id
1 'polypeptide(L)'
;MGCLTDFSANFSLLEGIFERVNNSSSEFFVVYKISDIKCQYFQFKTTSTFQPAAFGGDEIAIKIQLPGKKCPTFNPLVSGPNSFTEKINNELHTTTVSLDSKSKNIYNLSYKVTSCPNGMRLFQRRGTTVVCIGLFYFEAPRCNNQAQASALCKAQKGTLTGSANADEYGYIQNISNSSKYTANPDSFKYVTYWIDGAGTNTGYTFEDPTHNGITNYKWTPGSPHLKGPGSCLHNPGPFNSKIQSIECLESYCCDDVCWREALCQVPPKVETS
;
A
#
# COMPACT_ATOMS: atom_id res chain seq x y z
N MET A 1 8.97 35.55 -15.03
CA MET A 1 8.29 34.48 -14.29
C MET A 1 9.35 33.71 -13.52
N GLY A 2 9.66 34.15 -12.31
CA GLY A 2 10.73 33.57 -11.51
C GLY A 2 10.36 33.63 -10.04
N CYS A 3 9.97 32.49 -9.47
CA CYS A 3 10.10 32.25 -8.05
C CYS A 3 11.24 31.23 -7.88
N LEU A 4 12.45 31.64 -8.23
CA LEU A 4 13.69 30.91 -7.94
C LEU A 4 14.80 31.93 -7.78
N THR A 5 14.75 32.70 -6.70
CA THR A 5 15.94 33.30 -6.08
C THR A 5 15.65 33.46 -4.60
N ASP A 6 16.15 32.48 -3.84
CA ASP A 6 16.80 32.62 -2.53
C ASP A 6 16.76 34.03 -1.96
N PHE A 7 15.98 34.35 -0.92
CA PHE A 7 16.20 35.57 -0.14
C PHE A 7 15.62 35.51 1.28
N SER A 8 16.56 35.64 2.22
CA SER A 8 16.41 36.20 3.55
C SER A 8 15.63 37.52 3.53
N ALA A 9 14.55 37.62 4.32
CA ALA A 9 14.20 38.83 5.09
C ALA A 9 12.89 38.64 5.88
N ASN A 10 13.04 38.70 7.21
CA ASN A 10 12.13 39.17 8.25
C ASN A 10 10.66 39.42 7.88
N PHE A 11 9.73 38.60 8.40
CA PHE A 11 8.35 39.02 8.68
C PHE A 11 7.75 38.27 9.87
N SER A 12 6.85 38.96 10.56
CA SER A 12 6.20 38.64 11.83
C SER A 12 4.97 37.72 11.70
N LEU A 13 4.87 36.74 12.60
CA LEU A 13 3.74 35.82 12.78
C LEU A 13 2.80 36.31 13.90
N LEU A 14 1.50 36.09 13.70
CA LEU A 14 0.56 35.84 14.79
C LEU A 14 0.77 34.39 15.23
N GLU A 15 1.43 34.25 16.38
CA GLU A 15 1.66 33.04 17.19
C GLU A 15 2.05 31.73 16.47
N GLY A 16 3.35 31.44 16.52
CA GLY A 16 3.92 30.13 16.21
C GLY A 16 5.43 30.24 16.01
N ILE A 17 6.21 29.63 16.90
CA ILE A 17 7.68 29.54 16.76
C ILE A 17 7.95 28.51 15.66
N PHE A 18 8.59 28.90 14.57
CA PHE A 18 9.05 27.94 13.56
C PHE A 18 10.48 28.23 13.11
N GLU A 19 11.30 27.19 13.21
CA GLU A 19 12.71 27.21 12.85
C GLU A 19 12.92 27.28 11.33
N ARG A 20 14.06 27.86 10.97
CA ARG A 20 14.58 27.98 9.61
C ARG A 20 14.85 26.58 9.03
N VAL A 21 13.97 26.06 8.18
CA VAL A 21 14.18 24.76 7.54
C VAL A 21 15.20 24.90 6.40
N ASN A 22 16.37 24.31 6.59
CA ASN A 22 17.31 24.04 5.51
C ASN A 22 16.77 22.91 4.61
N ASN A 23 17.02 23.06 3.31
CA ASN A 23 16.49 22.31 2.18
C ASN A 23 16.89 20.80 2.17
N SER A 24 16.50 20.04 3.20
CA SER A 24 16.62 18.58 3.25
C SER A 24 15.26 17.92 3.01
N SER A 25 15.30 16.90 2.16
CA SER A 25 14.26 15.97 1.75
C SER A 25 13.12 15.73 2.75
N SER A 26 11.88 15.67 2.24
CA SER A 26 10.64 15.11 2.85
C SER A 26 9.68 16.02 3.63
N GLU A 27 9.81 17.35 3.54
CA GLU A 27 8.88 18.25 4.23
C GLU A 27 7.78 18.80 3.30
N PHE A 28 6.52 18.69 3.75
CA PHE A 28 5.32 19.15 3.05
C PHE A 28 5.06 20.63 3.35
N PHE A 29 4.83 21.42 2.30
CA PHE A 29 4.60 22.87 2.42
C PHE A 29 3.30 23.30 1.75
N VAL A 30 2.53 24.15 2.44
CA VAL A 30 1.48 24.97 1.85
C VAL A 30 2.11 26.29 1.42
N VAL A 31 1.75 26.75 0.22
CA VAL A 31 2.18 28.03 -0.32
C VAL A 31 0.97 28.95 -0.42
N TYR A 32 1.01 30.07 0.30
CA TYR A 32 0.04 31.14 0.18
C TYR A 32 0.61 32.26 -0.69
N LYS A 33 -0.07 32.58 -1.78
CA LYS A 33 0.34 33.66 -2.68
C LYS A 33 -0.20 34.99 -2.14
N ILE A 34 0.68 35.91 -1.76
CA ILE A 34 0.31 37.28 -1.36
C ILE A 34 0.28 38.21 -2.57
N SER A 35 1.21 38.02 -3.51
CA SER A 35 1.27 38.74 -4.78
C SER A 35 2.05 37.92 -5.82
N ASP A 36 2.18 38.41 -7.05
CA ASP A 36 2.94 37.72 -8.11
C ASP A 36 4.44 37.58 -7.83
N ILE A 37 4.95 38.29 -6.82
CA ILE A 37 6.36 38.27 -6.42
C ILE A 37 6.57 37.87 -4.95
N LYS A 38 5.49 37.58 -4.20
CA LYS A 38 5.57 37.29 -2.77
C LYS A 38 4.68 36.12 -2.38
N CYS A 39 5.30 35.10 -1.79
CA CYS A 39 4.62 33.92 -1.26
C CYS A 39 5.01 33.68 0.21
N GLN A 40 4.13 33.05 0.97
CA GLN A 40 4.41 32.49 2.29
C GLN A 40 4.40 30.98 2.21
N TYR A 41 5.32 30.35 2.94
CA TYR A 41 5.45 28.89 3.02
C TYR A 41 5.10 28.46 4.44
N PHE A 42 4.26 27.45 4.56
CA PHE A 42 3.88 26.86 5.83
C PHE A 42 4.21 25.38 5.79
N GLN A 43 5.03 24.91 6.72
CA GLN A 43 5.25 23.48 6.89
C GLN A 43 3.97 22.85 7.44
N PHE A 44 3.46 21.83 6.76
CA PHE A 44 2.26 21.12 7.18
C PHE A 44 2.63 19.77 7.78
N LYS A 45 2.77 19.76 9.10
CA LYS A 45 2.80 18.56 9.98
C LYS A 45 2.04 18.80 11.29
N THR A 46 1.89 20.05 11.71
CA THR A 46 1.28 20.48 13.00
C THR A 46 0.10 21.43 12.82
N THR A 47 0.09 22.21 11.75
CA THR A 47 -1.04 23.06 11.36
C THR A 47 -2.14 22.16 10.78
N SER A 48 -3.42 22.42 11.04
CA SER A 48 -4.56 21.69 10.45
C SER A 48 -5.55 22.61 9.71
N THR A 49 -5.40 23.93 9.88
CA THR A 49 -6.30 24.94 9.34
C THR A 49 -5.54 26.14 8.81
N PHE A 50 -6.01 26.71 7.70
CA PHE A 50 -5.52 27.96 7.14
C PHE A 50 -6.69 28.91 6.90
N GLN A 51 -6.51 30.19 7.26
CA GLN A 51 -7.47 31.26 7.00
C GLN A 51 -6.76 32.40 6.25
N PRO A 52 -7.13 32.73 5.01
CA PRO A 52 -6.59 33.89 4.31
C PRO A 52 -7.13 35.18 4.95
N ALA A 53 -6.30 36.22 4.94
CA ALA A 53 -6.61 37.51 5.55
C ALA A 53 -7.67 38.30 4.76
N ALA A 54 -7.79 38.08 3.45
CA ALA A 54 -8.81 38.66 2.59
C ALA A 54 -9.48 37.56 1.76
N PHE A 55 -10.81 37.51 1.75
CA PHE A 55 -11.55 36.50 1.01
C PHE A 55 -11.88 37.01 -0.40
N GLY A 56 -11.08 36.60 -1.39
CA GLY A 56 -11.30 36.89 -2.81
C GLY A 56 -10.01 37.27 -3.54
N GLY A 57 -9.62 36.46 -4.53
CA GLY A 57 -8.44 36.70 -5.39
C GLY A 57 -7.17 35.93 -5.00
N ASP A 58 -7.13 35.31 -3.82
CA ASP A 58 -5.97 34.57 -3.34
C ASP A 58 -5.99 33.10 -3.77
N GLU A 59 -4.81 32.57 -4.11
CA GLU A 59 -4.59 31.17 -4.50
C GLU A 59 -3.79 30.43 -3.43
N ILE A 60 -4.26 29.25 -3.04
CA ILE A 60 -3.53 28.31 -2.19
C ILE A 60 -2.95 27.22 -3.08
N ALA A 61 -1.64 27.01 -2.99
CA ALA A 61 -0.97 25.93 -3.69
C ALA A 61 -0.35 24.95 -2.68
N ILE A 62 -0.46 23.66 -2.95
CA ILE A 62 0.22 22.62 -2.17
C ILE A 62 1.46 22.19 -2.94
N LYS A 63 2.61 22.17 -2.27
CA LYS A 63 3.81 21.57 -2.86
C LYS A 63 3.62 20.06 -2.92
N ILE A 64 3.59 19.52 -4.13
CA ILE A 64 3.57 18.09 -4.40
C ILE A 64 4.94 17.63 -4.91
N GLN A 65 5.34 16.38 -4.60
CA GLN A 65 6.53 15.82 -5.22
C GLN A 65 6.16 15.24 -6.58
N LEU A 66 6.77 15.77 -7.64
CA LEU A 66 6.53 15.28 -9.00
C LEU A 66 7.37 14.01 -9.27
N PRO A 67 6.82 13.03 -10.00
CA PRO A 67 7.59 11.87 -10.45
C PRO A 67 8.62 12.31 -11.50
N GLY A 68 9.85 12.58 -11.05
CA GLY A 68 10.99 12.93 -11.91
C GLY A 68 11.92 13.96 -11.28
N LYS A 69 13.19 13.98 -11.74
CA LYS A 69 14.18 14.99 -11.31
C LYS A 69 14.05 16.32 -12.06
N LYS A 70 13.12 16.43 -13.01
CA LYS A 70 12.94 17.62 -13.84
C LYS A 70 11.72 18.40 -13.34
N CYS A 71 11.95 19.68 -13.02
CA CYS A 71 10.86 20.61 -12.78
C CYS A 71 10.03 20.76 -14.07
N PRO A 72 8.69 20.84 -14.00
CA PRO A 72 7.87 21.07 -15.17
C PRO A 72 8.23 22.43 -15.78
N THR A 73 8.23 22.50 -17.12
CA THR A 73 8.63 23.70 -17.89
C THR A 73 7.64 24.86 -17.74
N PHE A 74 6.45 24.59 -17.20
CA PHE A 74 5.47 25.58 -16.79
C PHE A 74 5.01 25.25 -15.38
N ASN A 75 4.52 26.25 -14.65
CA ASN A 75 3.90 26.08 -13.34
C ASN A 75 2.39 25.92 -13.55
N PRO A 76 1.85 24.72 -13.82
CA PRO A 76 0.43 24.60 -13.94
C PRO A 76 -0.12 24.71 -12.52
N LEU A 77 -0.64 25.88 -12.16
CA LEU A 77 -1.70 25.97 -11.17
C LEU A 77 -2.90 25.21 -11.76
N VAL A 78 -2.83 23.89 -11.75
CA VAL A 78 -3.95 23.03 -12.14
C VAL A 78 -4.95 23.18 -11.02
N SER A 79 -6.22 23.46 -11.34
CA SER A 79 -7.33 23.20 -10.41
C SER A 79 -7.31 21.71 -10.11
N GLY A 80 -6.60 21.34 -9.05
CA GLY A 80 -6.39 19.97 -8.65
C GLY A 80 -7.64 19.44 -7.94
N PRO A 81 -7.83 18.13 -7.90
CA PRO A 81 -8.76 17.54 -6.96
C PRO A 81 -8.40 18.01 -5.54
N ASN A 82 -9.42 18.15 -4.70
CA ASN A 82 -9.28 18.49 -3.27
C ASN A 82 -8.44 17.46 -2.47
N SER A 83 -7.91 16.41 -3.11
CA SER A 83 -7.05 15.39 -2.53
C SER A 83 -5.91 15.02 -3.49
N PHE A 84 -4.69 15.01 -2.97
CA PHE A 84 -3.49 14.52 -3.64
C PHE A 84 -2.97 13.27 -2.94
N THR A 85 -2.37 12.34 -3.68
CA THR A 85 -1.82 11.11 -3.10
C THR A 85 -0.54 10.70 -3.81
N GLU A 86 0.49 10.36 -3.04
CA GLU A 86 1.84 10.07 -3.52
C GLU A 86 2.43 8.86 -2.79
N LYS A 87 3.32 8.11 -3.45
CA LYS A 87 3.99 6.94 -2.86
C LYS A 87 5.47 7.23 -2.61
N ILE A 88 5.89 7.26 -1.35
CA ILE A 88 7.29 7.44 -0.93
C ILE A 88 7.68 6.26 -0.06
N ASN A 89 8.84 5.64 -0.30
CA ASN A 89 9.40 4.60 0.58
C ASN A 89 8.42 3.48 1.01
N ASN A 90 7.53 3.04 0.10
CA ASN A 90 6.48 2.03 0.34
C ASN A 90 5.33 2.50 1.27
N GLU A 91 5.21 3.81 1.49
CA GLU A 91 4.10 4.46 2.17
C GLU A 91 3.30 5.28 1.17
N LEU A 92 2.02 5.49 1.47
CA LEU A 92 1.11 6.31 0.68
C LEU A 92 0.74 7.55 1.48
N HIS A 93 1.17 8.70 0.99
CA HIS A 93 0.96 10.01 1.59
C HIS A 93 -0.23 10.67 0.89
N THR A 94 -1.28 10.96 1.64
CA THR A 94 -2.49 11.61 1.12
C THR A 94 -2.65 12.96 1.80
N THR A 95 -2.79 14.01 0.99
CA THR A 95 -3.06 15.37 1.45
C THR A 95 -4.43 15.79 0.92
N THR A 96 -5.32 16.27 1.79
CA THR A 96 -6.67 16.69 1.41
C THR A 96 -6.93 18.11 1.90
N VAL A 97 -7.45 18.97 1.01
CA VAL A 97 -7.91 20.33 1.32
C VAL A 97 -9.42 20.36 1.24
N SER A 98 -10.07 20.88 2.27
CA SER A 98 -11.52 21.09 2.27
C SER A 98 -11.85 22.48 2.81
N LEU A 99 -12.96 23.06 2.35
CA LEU A 99 -13.45 24.31 2.93
C LEU A 99 -14.27 24.00 4.18
N ASP A 100 -14.07 24.78 5.24
CA ASP A 100 -14.85 24.64 6.46
C ASP A 100 -16.33 24.92 6.20
N SER A 101 -17.18 23.98 6.62
CA SER A 101 -18.62 24.06 6.38
C SER A 101 -19.32 25.21 7.12
N LYS A 102 -18.71 25.72 8.20
CA LYS A 102 -19.25 26.80 9.04
C LYS A 102 -18.63 28.15 8.69
N SER A 103 -17.39 28.15 8.21
CA SER A 103 -16.64 29.34 7.82
C SER A 103 -16.19 29.25 6.37
N LYS A 104 -16.82 30.03 5.48
CA LYS A 104 -16.49 30.08 4.05
C LYS A 104 -15.05 30.52 3.73
N ASN A 105 -14.30 30.96 4.73
CA ASN A 105 -12.94 31.46 4.62
C ASN A 105 -11.90 30.61 5.37
N ILE A 106 -12.25 29.42 5.87
CA ILE A 106 -11.27 28.53 6.52
C ILE A 106 -11.08 27.30 5.65
N TYR A 107 -9.82 26.95 5.37
CA TYR A 107 -9.44 25.71 4.70
C TYR A 107 -8.91 24.73 5.73
N ASN A 108 -9.54 23.56 5.80
CA ASN A 108 -9.08 22.43 6.59
C ASN A 108 -8.17 21.57 5.72
N LEU A 109 -6.95 21.37 6.19
CA LEU A 109 -5.96 20.52 5.56
C LEU A 109 -5.79 19.28 6.42
N SER A 110 -5.85 18.11 5.80
CA SER A 110 -5.60 16.84 6.48
C SER A 110 -4.50 16.09 5.76
N TYR A 111 -3.58 15.51 6.51
CA TYR A 111 -2.56 14.63 5.98
C TYR A 111 -2.64 13.27 6.62
N LYS A 112 -2.47 12.26 5.77
CA LYS A 112 -2.59 10.87 6.11
C LYS A 112 -1.42 10.11 5.53
N VAL A 113 -0.70 9.38 6.37
CA VAL A 113 0.30 8.39 5.95
C VAL A 113 -0.31 7.01 6.09
N THR A 114 -0.25 6.23 5.02
CA THR A 114 -0.71 4.85 5.00
C THR A 114 0.49 3.94 4.74
N SER A 115 0.81 3.07 5.69
CA SER A 115 1.99 2.22 5.66
C SER A 115 1.66 0.77 6.01
N CYS A 116 2.61 -0.15 5.81
CA CYS A 116 2.44 -1.56 6.14
C CYS A 116 3.22 -1.98 7.39
N PRO A 117 2.73 -3.00 8.12
CA PRO A 117 3.55 -3.70 9.10
C PRO A 117 4.86 -4.22 8.48
N ASN A 118 5.89 -4.40 9.32
CA ASN A 118 7.23 -4.83 8.87
C ASN A 118 7.17 -6.11 8.03
N GLY A 119 7.96 -6.13 6.95
CA GLY A 119 8.05 -7.28 6.04
C GLY A 119 6.96 -7.36 4.97
N MET A 120 5.96 -6.46 5.00
CA MET A 120 4.87 -6.43 4.01
C MET A 120 5.02 -5.26 3.05
N ARG A 121 4.38 -5.38 1.87
CA ARG A 121 4.39 -4.33 0.84
C ARG A 121 3.01 -3.75 0.60
N LEU A 122 2.96 -2.42 0.42
CA LEU A 122 1.72 -1.68 0.18
C LEU A 122 1.33 -1.74 -1.30
N PHE A 123 0.09 -2.14 -1.56
CA PHE A 123 -0.51 -2.17 -2.90
C PHE A 123 -1.83 -1.41 -2.92
N GLN A 124 -2.04 -0.65 -3.98
CA GLN A 124 -3.34 -0.07 -4.30
C GLN A 124 -4.02 -1.00 -5.31
N ARG A 125 -5.17 -1.54 -4.92
CA ARG A 125 -6.04 -2.38 -5.76
C ARG A 125 -7.11 -1.51 -6.42
N ARG A 126 -8.06 -2.17 -7.11
CA ARG A 126 -9.10 -1.49 -7.88
C ARG A 126 -9.79 -0.39 -7.05
N GLY A 127 -9.85 0.82 -7.62
CA GLY A 127 -10.37 2.01 -6.94
C GLY A 127 -9.35 2.59 -5.94
N THR A 128 -9.81 2.82 -4.71
CA THR A 128 -9.02 3.43 -3.61
C THR A 128 -8.66 2.42 -2.53
N THR A 129 -8.88 1.12 -2.78
CA THR A 129 -8.59 0.05 -1.82
C THR A 129 -7.07 -0.11 -1.70
N VAL A 130 -6.54 0.03 -0.49
CA VAL A 130 -5.12 -0.14 -0.19
C VAL A 130 -4.95 -1.31 0.76
N VAL A 131 -4.05 -2.23 0.43
CA VAL A 131 -3.78 -3.44 1.21
C VAL A 131 -2.28 -3.62 1.42
N CYS A 132 -1.94 -4.34 2.49
CA CYS A 132 -0.58 -4.80 2.75
C CYS A 132 -0.50 -6.30 2.48
N ILE A 133 0.43 -6.72 1.61
CA ILE A 133 0.60 -8.13 1.24
C ILE A 133 1.94 -8.64 1.78
N GLY A 134 1.93 -9.85 2.32
CA GLY A 134 3.13 -10.52 2.84
C GLY A 134 2.88 -12.00 3.17
N LEU A 135 3.97 -12.73 3.42
CA LEU A 135 3.94 -14.14 3.82
C LEU A 135 4.04 -14.24 5.35
N PHE A 136 3.17 -15.04 5.94
CA PHE A 136 3.19 -15.37 7.36
C PHE A 136 3.49 -16.85 7.57
N TYR A 137 4.34 -17.15 8.53
CA TYR A 137 4.83 -18.49 8.80
C TYR A 137 4.04 -19.15 9.92
N PHE A 138 3.88 -20.47 9.83
CA PHE A 138 3.44 -21.26 10.97
C PHE A 138 4.60 -21.48 11.95
N GLU A 139 4.34 -21.27 13.25
CA GLU A 139 5.35 -21.48 14.30
C GLU A 139 5.52 -22.98 14.62
N ALA A 140 4.46 -23.62 15.13
CA ALA A 140 4.39 -25.06 15.37
C ALA A 140 2.93 -25.53 15.40
N PRO A 141 2.57 -26.65 14.73
CA PRO A 141 3.40 -27.37 13.76
C PRO A 141 3.74 -26.47 12.57
N ARG A 142 4.87 -26.71 11.91
CA ARG A 142 5.35 -25.84 10.82
C ARG A 142 4.64 -26.07 9.49
N CYS A 143 4.08 -27.26 9.30
CA CYS A 143 3.29 -27.62 8.13
C CYS A 143 1.82 -27.65 8.55
N ASN A 144 0.97 -26.88 7.88
CA ASN A 144 -0.44 -26.77 8.24
C ASN A 144 -1.33 -26.69 7.01
N ASN A 145 -2.63 -26.84 7.26
CA ASN A 145 -3.65 -26.84 6.22
C ASN A 145 -4.21 -25.44 5.92
N GLN A 146 -5.10 -25.37 4.93
CA GLN A 146 -5.62 -24.09 4.46
C GLN A 146 -6.45 -23.37 5.53
N ALA A 147 -7.21 -24.10 6.34
CA ALA A 147 -8.02 -23.51 7.41
C ALA A 147 -7.15 -22.83 8.46
N GLN A 148 -6.00 -23.43 8.79
CA GLN A 148 -5.01 -22.84 9.69
C GLN A 148 -4.29 -21.65 9.04
N ALA A 149 -4.03 -21.69 7.74
CA ALA A 149 -3.51 -20.54 6.99
C ALA A 149 -4.47 -19.34 7.02
N SER A 150 -5.76 -19.60 6.83
CA SER A 150 -6.83 -18.62 6.96
C SER A 150 -6.87 -18.03 8.38
N ALA A 151 -6.82 -18.87 9.40
CA ALA A 151 -6.77 -18.44 10.79
C ALA A 151 -5.52 -17.59 11.10
N LEU A 152 -4.37 -17.94 10.54
CA LEU A 152 -3.13 -17.19 10.67
C LEU A 152 -3.26 -15.77 10.12
N CYS A 153 -3.84 -15.60 8.92
CA CYS A 153 -4.09 -14.27 8.37
C CYS A 153 -5.12 -13.48 9.21
N LYS A 154 -6.18 -14.15 9.68
CA LYS A 154 -7.22 -13.53 10.52
C LYS A 154 -6.70 -13.06 11.87
N ALA A 155 -5.73 -13.76 12.46
CA ALA A 155 -5.04 -13.30 13.68
C ALA A 155 -4.34 -11.94 13.48
N GLN A 156 -3.97 -11.61 12.23
CA GLN A 156 -3.39 -10.33 11.83
C GLN A 156 -4.45 -9.33 11.32
N LYS A 157 -5.73 -9.59 11.59
CA LYS A 157 -6.90 -8.84 11.10
C LYS A 157 -7.00 -8.84 9.56
N GLY A 158 -6.41 -9.83 8.92
CA GLY A 158 -6.37 -9.99 7.47
C GLY A 158 -7.14 -11.21 6.97
N THR A 159 -6.89 -11.56 5.72
CA THR A 159 -7.43 -12.75 5.06
C THR A 159 -6.35 -13.39 4.20
N LEU A 160 -6.55 -14.64 3.79
CA LEU A 160 -5.80 -15.16 2.66
C LEU A 160 -6.04 -14.26 1.44
N THR A 161 -5.03 -14.12 0.59
CA THR A 161 -5.10 -13.35 -0.66
C THR A 161 -4.46 -14.09 -1.82
N GLY A 162 -4.68 -13.59 -3.03
CA GLY A 162 -3.82 -13.85 -4.19
C GLY A 162 -3.32 -12.56 -4.83
N SER A 163 -2.73 -12.66 -6.01
CA SER A 163 -2.29 -11.50 -6.79
C SER A 163 -3.47 -10.84 -7.50
N ALA A 164 -3.67 -9.53 -7.31
CA ALA A 164 -4.70 -8.76 -8.00
C ALA A 164 -4.28 -8.22 -9.38
N ASN A 165 -2.97 -8.23 -9.67
CA ASN A 165 -2.38 -7.72 -10.91
C ASN A 165 -0.94 -8.27 -11.08
N ALA A 166 -0.29 -7.90 -12.19
CA ALA A 166 1.06 -8.35 -12.51
C ALA A 166 2.14 -7.87 -11.51
N ASP A 167 1.98 -6.67 -10.95
CA ASP A 167 2.94 -6.10 -9.99
C ASP A 167 2.89 -6.85 -8.65
N GLU A 168 1.69 -7.15 -8.16
CA GLU A 168 1.48 -8.01 -7.00
C GLU A 168 2.06 -9.40 -7.24
N TYR A 169 1.78 -10.01 -8.40
CA TYR A 169 2.32 -11.32 -8.76
C TYR A 169 3.86 -11.32 -8.73
N GLY A 170 4.50 -10.33 -9.35
CA GLY A 170 5.96 -10.21 -9.37
C GLY A 170 6.56 -10.04 -7.97
N TYR A 171 5.90 -9.28 -7.09
CA TYR A 171 6.30 -9.16 -5.70
C TYR A 171 6.15 -10.48 -4.94
N ILE A 172 4.99 -11.14 -5.05
CA ILE A 172 4.69 -12.41 -4.38
C ILE A 172 5.74 -13.46 -4.76
N GLN A 173 6.05 -13.59 -6.05
CA GLN A 173 7.09 -14.52 -6.54
C GLN A 173 8.48 -14.20 -5.99
N ASN A 174 8.81 -12.92 -5.80
CA ASN A 174 10.10 -12.48 -5.27
C ASN A 174 10.23 -12.74 -3.75
N ILE A 175 9.15 -12.59 -2.98
CA ILE A 175 9.17 -12.91 -1.54
C ILE A 175 9.08 -14.41 -1.28
N SER A 176 8.52 -15.19 -2.20
CA SER A 176 8.48 -16.65 -2.11
C SER A 176 9.70 -17.38 -2.65
N ASN A 177 10.67 -16.67 -3.25
CA ASN A 177 11.83 -17.32 -3.85
C ASN A 177 12.73 -17.92 -2.75
N SER A 178 12.82 -19.25 -2.74
CA SER A 178 13.52 -20.08 -1.76
C SER A 178 15.02 -19.78 -1.59
N SER A 179 15.66 -19.08 -2.54
CA SER A 179 17.08 -18.69 -2.43
C SER A 179 17.37 -17.69 -1.29
N LYS A 180 16.34 -17.10 -0.68
CA LYS A 180 16.46 -16.26 0.54
C LYS A 180 16.23 -17.04 1.85
N TYR A 181 15.87 -18.32 1.76
CA TYR A 181 15.54 -19.17 2.90
C TYR A 181 16.72 -20.11 3.18
N THR A 182 17.77 -19.57 3.78
CA THR A 182 19.02 -20.31 4.08
C THR A 182 18.89 -21.35 5.20
N ALA A 183 17.69 -21.59 5.73
CA ALA A 183 17.40 -22.76 6.54
C ALA A 183 16.00 -23.26 6.17
N ASN A 184 15.94 -24.32 5.38
CA ASN A 184 14.83 -25.26 5.46
C ASN A 184 15.19 -26.23 6.59
N PRO A 185 14.74 -25.97 7.84
CA PRO A 185 15.19 -26.74 8.99
C PRO A 185 14.78 -28.22 8.93
N ASP A 186 13.84 -28.59 8.06
CA ASP A 186 13.22 -29.92 8.06
C ASP A 186 13.31 -30.61 6.67
N SER A 187 14.31 -30.26 5.85
CA SER A 187 14.74 -30.98 4.63
C SER A 187 13.74 -31.15 3.47
N PHE A 188 12.62 -30.44 3.45
CA PHE A 188 11.67 -30.50 2.33
C PHE A 188 12.27 -30.03 0.99
N LYS A 189 11.89 -30.69 -0.10
CA LYS A 189 12.32 -30.27 -1.44
C LYS A 189 11.67 -28.95 -1.86
N TYR A 190 10.43 -28.72 -1.43
CA TYR A 190 9.66 -27.53 -1.76
C TYR A 190 8.96 -26.97 -0.52
N VAL A 191 9.08 -25.66 -0.34
CA VAL A 191 8.29 -24.89 0.63
C VAL A 191 7.20 -24.15 -0.13
N THR A 192 5.96 -24.40 0.24
CA THR A 192 4.77 -23.83 -0.40
C THR A 192 3.96 -23.03 0.62
N TYR A 193 3.09 -22.16 0.11
CA TYR A 193 2.17 -21.38 0.91
C TYR A 193 0.75 -21.49 0.36
N TRP A 194 -0.20 -21.41 1.28
CA TRP A 194 -1.61 -21.30 0.95
C TRP A 194 -1.91 -19.91 0.40
N ILE A 195 -2.76 -19.87 -0.62
CA ILE A 195 -3.32 -18.64 -1.15
C ILE A 195 -4.84 -18.73 -1.08
N ASP A 196 -5.50 -17.61 -1.36
CA ASP A 196 -6.96 -17.57 -1.34
C ASP A 196 -7.59 -18.39 -2.47
N GLY A 197 -8.77 -18.95 -2.20
CA GLY A 197 -9.53 -19.78 -3.12
C GLY A 197 -9.83 -21.16 -2.54
N ALA A 198 -11.06 -21.32 -2.06
CA ALA A 198 -11.66 -22.60 -1.70
C ALA A 198 -12.65 -23.02 -2.79
N GLY A 199 -12.52 -24.25 -3.27
CA GLY A 199 -13.33 -24.84 -4.33
C GLY A 199 -14.78 -25.01 -3.89
N THR A 200 -15.67 -24.82 -4.85
CA THR A 200 -17.12 -25.05 -4.73
C THR A 200 -17.59 -25.85 -5.94
N ASN A 201 -18.87 -26.23 -5.97
CA ASN A 201 -19.45 -26.98 -7.10
C ASN A 201 -19.32 -26.26 -8.45
N THR A 202 -19.21 -24.92 -8.45
CA THR A 202 -19.23 -24.10 -9.67
C THR A 202 -17.97 -23.26 -9.89
N GLY A 203 -16.98 -23.32 -8.99
CA GLY A 203 -15.78 -22.49 -9.09
C GLY A 203 -15.03 -22.39 -7.76
N TYR A 204 -14.63 -21.17 -7.40
CA TYR A 204 -13.93 -20.88 -6.16
C TYR A 204 -14.59 -19.73 -5.40
N THR A 205 -14.59 -19.82 -4.08
CA THR A 205 -14.90 -18.72 -3.17
C THR A 205 -13.62 -18.16 -2.57
N PHE A 206 -13.62 -16.85 -2.35
CA PHE A 206 -12.46 -16.09 -1.94
C PHE A 206 -12.76 -15.34 -0.65
N GLU A 207 -11.86 -15.42 0.32
CA GLU A 207 -11.92 -14.63 1.55
C GLU A 207 -11.61 -13.16 1.29
N ASP A 208 -10.71 -12.90 0.34
CA ASP A 208 -10.35 -11.57 -0.08
C ASP A 208 -11.07 -11.19 -1.39
N PRO A 209 -12.10 -10.33 -1.32
CA PRO A 209 -12.85 -9.93 -2.50
C PRO A 209 -12.07 -8.97 -3.41
N THR A 210 -10.89 -8.50 -3.00
CA THR A 210 -10.20 -7.38 -3.65
C THR A 210 -9.13 -7.83 -4.65
N HIS A 211 -8.73 -9.12 -4.67
CA HIS A 211 -7.76 -9.64 -5.64
C HIS A 211 -8.37 -10.10 -6.98
N ASN A 212 -9.68 -9.92 -7.15
CA ASN A 212 -10.40 -10.24 -8.40
C ASN A 212 -10.37 -11.74 -8.76
N GLY A 213 -10.41 -12.61 -7.75
CA GLY A 213 -10.52 -14.06 -7.92
C GLY A 213 -9.33 -14.64 -8.71
N ILE A 214 -9.63 -15.57 -9.62
CA ILE A 214 -8.58 -16.30 -10.35
C ILE A 214 -8.01 -15.56 -11.57
N THR A 215 -8.52 -14.37 -11.92
CA THR A 215 -8.20 -13.71 -13.21
C THR A 215 -6.71 -13.49 -13.42
N ASN A 216 -5.97 -13.21 -12.35
CA ASN A 216 -4.53 -12.94 -12.41
C ASN A 216 -3.66 -14.14 -12.02
N TYR A 217 -4.28 -15.27 -11.70
CA TYR A 217 -3.56 -16.45 -11.24
C TYR A 217 -2.84 -17.08 -12.42
N LYS A 218 -1.54 -17.35 -12.23
CA LYS A 218 -0.72 -18.05 -13.22
C LYS A 218 -0.75 -19.53 -12.91
N TRP A 219 -1.63 -20.24 -13.61
CA TRP A 219 -1.86 -21.66 -13.42
C TRP A 219 -0.75 -22.52 -14.05
N THR A 220 -0.41 -23.60 -13.35
CA THR A 220 0.28 -24.73 -13.96
C THR A 220 -0.51 -25.24 -15.16
N PRO A 221 0.12 -25.61 -16.29
CA PRO A 221 -0.58 -26.24 -17.41
C PRO A 221 -1.42 -27.44 -16.93
N GLY A 222 -2.70 -27.47 -17.27
CA GLY A 222 -3.64 -28.51 -16.81
C GLY A 222 -4.24 -28.28 -15.41
N SER A 223 -3.89 -27.21 -14.71
CA SER A 223 -4.53 -26.79 -13.45
C SER A 223 -5.65 -25.76 -13.66
N PRO A 224 -6.59 -25.63 -12.71
CA PRO A 224 -6.76 -26.48 -11.52
C PRO A 224 -7.19 -27.91 -11.88
N HIS A 225 -6.52 -28.89 -11.29
CA HIS A 225 -6.77 -30.32 -11.55
C HIS A 225 -7.81 -30.91 -10.58
N LEU A 226 -7.92 -30.34 -9.37
CA LEU A 226 -9.01 -30.59 -8.44
C LEU A 226 -10.04 -29.46 -8.54
N LYS A 227 -11.32 -29.85 -8.65
CA LYS A 227 -12.48 -28.94 -8.68
C LYS A 227 -13.52 -29.47 -7.72
N GLY A 228 -14.30 -28.58 -7.12
CA GLY A 228 -15.35 -28.93 -6.18
C GLY A 228 -15.02 -28.59 -4.73
N PRO A 229 -16.00 -28.80 -3.82
CA PRO A 229 -15.83 -28.61 -2.38
C PRO A 229 -14.63 -29.40 -1.84
N GLY A 230 -13.84 -28.77 -0.98
CA GLY A 230 -12.65 -29.39 -0.37
C GLY A 230 -11.37 -29.24 -1.19
N SER A 231 -11.40 -28.60 -2.36
CA SER A 231 -10.19 -28.19 -3.10
C SER A 231 -9.72 -26.79 -2.66
N CYS A 232 -8.43 -26.57 -2.45
CA CYS A 232 -7.84 -25.31 -2.03
C CYS A 232 -6.61 -24.96 -2.88
N LEU A 233 -6.26 -23.68 -2.93
CA LEU A 233 -5.20 -23.18 -3.80
C LEU A 233 -3.90 -22.90 -3.05
N HIS A 234 -2.78 -23.17 -3.71
CA HIS A 234 -1.45 -22.90 -3.18
C HIS A 234 -0.44 -22.47 -4.26
N ASN A 235 0.67 -21.91 -3.80
CA ASN A 235 1.78 -21.47 -4.64
C ASN A 235 3.12 -21.61 -3.87
N PRO A 236 4.26 -21.77 -4.54
CA PRO A 236 4.39 -22.41 -5.85
C PRO A 236 3.83 -23.83 -5.86
N GLY A 237 3.44 -24.29 -7.03
CA GLY A 237 3.30 -25.71 -7.32
C GLY A 237 4.68 -26.39 -7.27
N PRO A 238 4.82 -27.58 -6.66
CA PRO A 238 6.12 -28.24 -6.43
C PRO A 238 6.97 -28.37 -7.70
N PHE A 239 6.36 -28.47 -8.88
CA PHE A 239 7.08 -28.78 -10.11
C PHE A 239 7.29 -27.60 -11.07
N ASN A 240 6.67 -26.42 -10.85
CA ASN A 240 6.63 -25.39 -11.92
C ASN A 240 6.34 -23.94 -11.48
N SER A 241 6.57 -23.59 -10.21
CA SER A 241 6.46 -22.21 -9.67
C SER A 241 5.12 -21.48 -9.86
N LYS A 242 4.09 -22.20 -10.29
CA LYS A 242 2.76 -21.70 -10.64
C LYS A 242 1.69 -22.27 -9.72
N ILE A 243 0.52 -21.63 -9.72
CA ILE A 243 -0.58 -21.96 -8.82
C ILE A 243 -1.17 -23.33 -9.17
N GLN A 244 -1.45 -24.12 -8.14
CA GLN A 244 -2.10 -25.42 -8.21
C GLN A 244 -3.21 -25.54 -7.14
N SER A 245 -4.01 -26.58 -7.29
CA SER A 245 -5.08 -26.96 -6.36
C SER A 245 -4.71 -28.25 -5.63
N ILE A 246 -5.00 -28.38 -4.35
CA ILE A 246 -4.89 -29.64 -3.59
C ILE A 246 -6.05 -29.72 -2.58
N GLU A 247 -6.27 -30.86 -1.90
CA GLU A 247 -7.26 -30.94 -0.84
C GLU A 247 -6.96 -29.97 0.31
N CYS A 248 -7.99 -29.27 0.80
CA CYS A 248 -7.87 -28.24 1.82
C CYS A 248 -7.36 -28.73 3.17
N LEU A 249 -7.50 -30.03 3.45
CA LEU A 249 -7.07 -30.66 4.70
C LEU A 249 -5.58 -31.02 4.69
N GLU A 250 -4.93 -30.96 3.53
CA GLU A 250 -3.53 -31.33 3.40
C GLU A 250 -2.64 -30.37 4.18
N SER A 251 -1.59 -30.92 4.77
CA SER A 251 -0.52 -30.13 5.41
C SER A 251 0.86 -30.49 4.87
N TYR A 252 0.97 -31.62 4.17
CA TYR A 252 2.16 -32.12 3.50
C TYR A 252 1.76 -32.87 2.22
N CYS A 253 2.64 -33.00 1.25
CA CYS A 253 2.38 -33.78 0.03
C CYS A 253 3.62 -34.55 -0.38
N CYS A 254 3.43 -35.85 -0.66
CA CYS A 254 4.43 -36.79 -1.16
C CYS A 254 5.79 -36.72 -0.43
N ASP A 255 5.78 -36.51 0.90
CA ASP A 255 6.95 -36.34 1.79
C ASP A 255 7.92 -35.19 1.46
N ASP A 256 7.84 -34.61 0.26
CA ASP A 256 8.76 -33.61 -0.28
C ASP A 256 8.26 -32.16 -0.15
N VAL A 257 6.97 -31.98 0.18
CA VAL A 257 6.28 -30.68 0.17
C VAL A 257 5.67 -30.39 1.54
N CYS A 258 5.91 -29.18 2.03
CA CYS A 258 5.31 -28.68 3.26
C CYS A 258 4.72 -27.29 3.04
N TRP A 259 3.45 -27.13 3.41
CA TRP A 259 2.80 -25.83 3.43
C TRP A 259 3.15 -25.08 4.71
N ARG A 260 4.15 -24.21 4.62
CA ARG A 260 4.73 -23.50 5.77
C ARG A 260 4.13 -22.15 6.08
N GLU A 261 3.39 -21.64 5.12
CA GLU A 261 3.11 -20.23 5.05
C GLU A 261 1.69 -19.97 4.52
N ALA A 262 1.21 -18.79 4.84
CA ALA A 262 -0.01 -18.22 4.33
C ALA A 262 0.32 -16.89 3.65
N LEU A 263 -0.14 -16.71 2.40
CA LEU A 263 -0.10 -15.40 1.77
C LEU A 263 -1.28 -14.58 2.28
N CYS A 264 -0.99 -13.57 3.09
CA CYS A 264 -2.01 -12.76 3.73
C CYS A 264 -2.06 -11.35 3.13
N GLN A 265 -3.28 -10.82 3.03
CA GLN A 265 -3.49 -9.38 2.97
C GLN A 265 -3.98 -8.89 4.33
N VAL A 266 -3.43 -7.78 4.81
CA VAL A 266 -3.86 -7.13 6.06
C VAL A 266 -4.18 -5.65 5.81
N PRO A 267 -5.05 -5.04 6.64
CA PRO A 267 -5.29 -3.61 6.59
C PRO A 267 -4.00 -2.81 6.82
N PRO A 268 -3.75 -1.73 6.05
CA PRO A 268 -2.63 -0.87 6.31
C PRO A 268 -2.79 -0.10 7.61
N LYS A 269 -1.66 0.33 8.19
CA LYS A 269 -1.63 1.29 9.29
C LYS A 269 -1.86 2.68 8.73
N VAL A 270 -2.66 3.46 9.45
CA VAL A 270 -3.03 4.82 9.06
C VAL A 270 -2.65 5.76 10.19
N GLU A 271 -1.76 6.70 9.89
CA GLU A 271 -1.38 7.81 10.77
C GLU A 271 -1.97 9.09 10.20
N THR A 272 -2.64 9.87 11.05
CA THR A 272 -3.28 11.13 10.68
C THR A 272 -2.72 12.26 11.53
N SER A 273 -2.48 13.41 10.90
CA SER A 273 -2.13 14.68 11.54
C SER A 273 -3.21 15.72 11.31
#